data_AF-A0A3D4PYW8-F1
#
_entry.id   AF-A0A3D4PYW8-F1
#
_cell.length_a   1.000
_cell.length_b   1.000
_cell.length_c   1.000
_cell.angle_alpha   90.00
_cell.angle_beta   90.00
_cell.angle_gamma   90.00
#
_symmetry.space_group_name_H-M   'P 1'
#
loop_
_entity.id
_entity.type
_entity.pdbx_description
1 polymer ?
#
loop_
_entity_poly.entity_id
_entity_poly.type
_entity_poly.pdbx_seq_one_letter_code
_entity_poly.pdbx_strand_id
1 'polypeptide(L)'
;MKAPKSYVCERSVEYVLIPELVKLLKSKYKNVVAIFPWVTREGSKTSLDVNGGLTFKVIGIYARRPKLHASSDKIIVKLNESIIFAARKASDLGLPLIAGSILAKSFFDLAATEKSVYFNLNALPLDIDELEAEFDCKGKVDTDICPIIDHKDIFHIIDTSAKQLDVEGFMNIVKEIKAASNGLNYYNPMVYMGGYKPVYVLFSEEI
;
A
#
# COMPACT_ATOMS: atom_id res chain seq x y z
N MET A 1 -17.32 -25.35 -2.26
CA MET A 1 -16.53 -24.91 -1.08
C MET A 1 -16.99 -23.53 -0.66
N LYS A 2 -17.00 -23.20 0.65
CA LYS A 2 -17.30 -21.82 1.11
C LYS A 2 -16.12 -20.89 0.74
N ALA A 3 -16.44 -19.68 0.28
CA ALA A 3 -15.44 -18.66 -0.03
C ALA A 3 -14.56 -18.33 1.20
N PRO A 4 -13.27 -18.01 1.00
CA PRO A 4 -12.36 -17.74 2.10
C PRO A 4 -12.77 -16.43 2.79
N LYS A 5 -12.64 -16.40 4.12
CA LYS A 5 -13.05 -15.25 4.95
C LYS A 5 -11.87 -14.69 5.70
N SER A 6 -11.86 -13.37 5.85
CA SER A 6 -10.93 -12.71 6.76
C SER A 6 -11.50 -12.72 8.18
N TYR A 7 -10.60 -12.78 9.16
CA TYR A 7 -10.90 -12.61 10.58
C TYR A 7 -10.53 -11.21 11.09
N VAL A 8 -9.85 -10.40 10.27
CA VAL A 8 -9.40 -9.03 10.58
C VAL A 8 -9.72 -8.05 9.45
N CYS A 9 -9.74 -6.76 9.77
CA CYS A 9 -9.83 -5.71 8.76
C CYS A 9 -8.43 -5.22 8.34
N GLU A 10 -8.38 -4.44 7.27
CA GLU A 10 -7.16 -3.86 6.71
C GLU A 10 -6.41 -3.01 7.75
N ARG A 11 -7.13 -2.27 8.61
CA ARG A 11 -6.53 -1.44 9.68
C ARG A 11 -5.73 -2.26 10.69
N SER A 12 -6.22 -3.44 11.07
CA SER A 12 -5.49 -4.33 11.97
C SER A 12 -4.17 -4.80 11.35
N VAL A 13 -4.16 -5.02 10.03
CA VAL A 13 -2.96 -5.39 9.28
C VAL A 13 -2.00 -4.19 9.16
N GLU A 14 -2.52 -2.98 8.96
CA GLU A 14 -1.70 -1.75 8.94
C GLU A 14 -0.91 -1.54 10.23
N TYR A 15 -1.49 -1.85 11.39
CA TYR A 15 -0.79 -1.72 12.68
C TYR A 15 0.44 -2.63 12.82
N VAL A 16 0.60 -3.62 11.94
CA VAL A 16 1.78 -4.49 11.88
C VAL A 16 2.68 -4.08 10.70
N LEU A 17 2.11 -3.95 9.50
CA LEU A 17 2.88 -3.68 8.28
C LEU A 17 3.51 -2.29 8.23
N ILE A 18 2.81 -1.26 8.70
CA ILE A 18 3.28 0.13 8.59
C ILE A 18 4.51 0.37 9.47
N PRO A 19 4.53 -0.05 10.76
CA PRO A 19 5.75 0.02 11.56
C PRO A 19 6.94 -0.72 10.94
N GLU A 20 6.72 -1.90 10.35
CA GLU A 20 7.77 -2.65 9.67
C GLU A 20 8.35 -1.85 8.49
N LEU A 21 7.49 -1.34 7.60
CA LEU A 21 7.92 -0.56 6.45
C LEU A 21 8.63 0.74 6.87
N VAL A 22 8.13 1.43 7.91
CA VAL A 22 8.79 2.62 8.45
C VAL A 22 10.17 2.27 9.01
N LYS A 23 10.30 1.16 9.75
CA LYS A 23 11.58 0.69 10.27
C LYS A 23 12.56 0.35 9.14
N LEU A 24 12.07 -0.32 8.09
CA LEU A 24 12.85 -0.62 6.89
C LEU A 24 13.38 0.67 6.26
N LEU A 25 12.51 1.63 5.95
CA LEU A 25 12.93 2.88 5.29
C LEU A 25 13.87 3.72 6.16
N LYS A 26 13.71 3.70 7.48
CA LYS A 26 14.63 4.37 8.43
C LYS A 26 16.06 3.81 8.42
N SER A 27 16.29 2.63 7.84
CA SER A 27 17.66 2.15 7.66
C SER A 27 18.43 2.89 6.57
N LYS A 28 17.75 3.64 5.69
CA LYS A 28 18.34 4.40 4.57
C LYS A 28 18.06 5.91 4.67
N TYR A 29 16.85 6.29 5.10
CA TYR A 29 16.39 7.67 5.11
C TYR A 29 16.34 8.25 6.52
N LYS A 30 16.71 9.54 6.65
CA LYS A 30 16.76 10.25 7.92
C LYS A 30 15.36 10.52 8.48
N ASN A 31 14.47 11.02 7.62
CA ASN A 31 13.11 11.34 7.97
C ASN A 31 12.18 10.34 7.28
N VAL A 32 11.30 9.71 8.07
CA VAL A 32 10.31 8.74 7.58
C VAL A 32 9.04 8.87 8.42
N VAL A 33 7.92 9.18 7.76
CA VAL A 33 6.61 9.34 8.40
C VAL A 33 5.52 8.66 7.59
N ALA A 34 4.69 7.84 8.26
CA ALA A 34 3.50 7.27 7.66
C ALA A 34 2.29 8.18 7.91
N ILE A 35 1.51 8.42 6.87
CA ILE A 35 0.29 9.23 6.93
C ILE A 35 -0.85 8.56 6.19
N PHE A 36 -2.07 8.83 6.65
CA PHE A 36 -3.30 8.45 5.98
C PHE A 36 -4.04 9.72 5.57
N PRO A 37 -3.73 10.30 4.40
CA PRO A 37 -4.07 11.67 4.10
C PRO A 37 -5.56 11.83 3.86
N TRP A 38 -6.10 12.89 4.44
CA TRP A 38 -7.33 13.53 4.06
C TRP A 38 -6.98 14.82 3.34
N VAL A 39 -7.32 14.92 2.06
CA VAL A 39 -6.95 16.06 1.21
C VAL A 39 -7.29 17.43 1.84
N THR A 40 -8.39 17.52 2.59
CA THR A 40 -8.80 18.76 3.28
C THR A 40 -8.03 19.07 4.56
N ARG A 41 -7.24 18.13 5.09
CA ARG A 41 -6.39 18.28 6.28
C ARG A 41 -4.93 18.45 5.87
N GLU A 42 -4.32 17.42 5.31
CA GLU A 42 -2.91 17.42 4.90
C GLU A 42 -2.66 18.30 3.66
N GLY A 43 -3.71 18.66 2.91
CA GLY A 43 -3.66 19.65 1.82
C GLY A 43 -4.27 21.01 2.18
N SER A 44 -4.53 21.28 3.46
CA SER A 44 -5.06 22.57 3.90
C SER A 44 -4.01 23.67 3.76
N LYS A 45 -4.46 24.94 3.73
CA LYS A 45 -3.56 26.10 3.76
C LYS A 45 -2.57 26.04 4.93
N THR A 46 -3.04 25.68 6.12
CA THR A 46 -2.17 25.51 7.29
C THR A 46 -1.09 24.45 7.07
N SER A 47 -1.43 23.33 6.44
CA SER A 47 -0.44 22.29 6.10
C SER A 47 0.59 22.81 5.10
N LEU A 48 0.15 23.55 4.07
CA LEU A 48 1.05 24.17 3.09
C LEU A 48 1.95 25.23 3.72
N ASP A 49 1.43 26.05 4.64
CA ASP A 49 2.21 27.08 5.33
C ASP A 49 3.27 26.46 6.26
N VAL A 50 2.96 25.35 6.94
CA VAL A 50 3.89 24.65 7.87
C VAL A 50 4.94 23.84 7.13
N ASN A 51 4.57 23.21 6.01
CA ASN A 51 5.44 22.31 5.26
C ASN A 51 5.95 22.93 3.95
N GLY A 52 5.75 24.23 3.76
CA GLY A 52 6.11 24.95 2.55
C GLY A 52 7.61 24.88 2.27
N GLY A 53 7.98 24.58 1.02
CA GLY A 53 9.37 24.43 0.60
C GLY A 53 10.01 23.08 0.95
N LEU A 54 9.35 22.23 1.73
CA LEU A 54 9.81 20.86 1.96
C LEU A 54 9.52 19.98 0.75
N THR A 55 10.46 19.09 0.45
CA THR A 55 10.30 18.07 -0.59
C THR A 55 10.65 16.70 -0.06
N PHE A 56 9.97 15.68 -0.58
CA PHE A 56 10.10 14.31 -0.11
C PHE A 56 9.76 13.32 -1.23
N LYS A 57 10.16 12.06 -1.05
CA LYS A 57 9.68 10.94 -1.85
C LYS A 57 8.58 10.21 -1.09
N VAL A 58 7.76 9.48 -1.82
CA VAL A 58 6.60 8.75 -1.26
C VAL A 58 6.55 7.34 -1.82
N ILE A 59 6.23 6.39 -0.94
CA ILE A 59 5.72 5.07 -1.33
C ILE A 59 4.36 4.86 -0.66
N GLY A 60 3.37 4.40 -1.41
CA GLY A 60 2.08 4.02 -0.85
C GLY A 60 1.97 2.52 -0.64
N ILE A 61 1.24 2.10 0.39
CA ILE A 61 1.00 0.70 0.71
C ILE A 61 -0.49 0.44 0.95
N TYR A 62 -1.04 -0.53 0.23
CA TYR A 62 -2.34 -1.11 0.51
C TYR A 62 -2.19 -2.33 1.43
N ALA A 63 -2.63 -2.20 2.68
CA ALA A 63 -2.76 -3.38 3.54
C ALA A 63 -3.89 -4.29 3.03
N ARG A 64 -3.58 -5.57 2.91
CA ARG A 64 -4.51 -6.63 2.50
C ARG A 64 -4.70 -7.59 3.64
N ARG A 65 -5.96 -7.88 3.94
CA ARG A 65 -6.32 -8.81 5.00
C ARG A 65 -6.04 -10.26 4.61
N PRO A 66 -5.44 -11.07 5.49
CA PRO A 66 -5.33 -12.51 5.27
C PRO A 66 -6.73 -13.14 5.28
N LYS A 67 -7.03 -13.99 4.30
CA LYS A 67 -8.24 -14.80 4.29
C LYS A 67 -7.89 -16.28 4.48
N LEU A 68 -8.78 -17.00 5.16
CA LEU A 68 -8.61 -18.41 5.45
C LEU A 68 -9.79 -19.21 4.88
N HIS A 69 -9.52 -20.44 4.46
CA HIS A 69 -10.55 -21.46 4.27
C HIS A 69 -10.66 -22.32 5.52
N ALA A 70 -11.87 -22.76 5.85
CA ALA A 70 -12.09 -23.65 6.98
C ALA A 70 -11.43 -25.03 6.82
N SER A 71 -11.10 -25.43 5.59
CA SER A 71 -10.57 -26.75 5.24
C SER A 71 -9.14 -26.71 4.69
N SER A 72 -8.46 -25.56 4.74
CA SER A 72 -7.11 -25.41 4.19
C SER A 72 -6.22 -24.64 5.14
N ASP A 73 -4.95 -25.03 5.16
CA ASP A 73 -3.90 -24.33 5.90
C ASP A 73 -3.31 -23.14 5.13
N LYS A 74 -3.85 -22.83 3.97
CA LYS A 74 -3.41 -21.72 3.13
C LYS A 74 -3.97 -20.39 3.62
N ILE A 75 -3.16 -19.35 3.47
CA ILE A 75 -3.50 -17.96 3.68
C ILE A 75 -3.65 -17.31 2.30
N ILE A 76 -4.79 -16.69 2.07
CA ILE A 76 -5.13 -16.11 0.78
C ILE A 76 -5.08 -14.59 0.88
N VAL A 77 -4.37 -13.97 -0.05
CA VAL A 77 -4.30 -12.52 -0.20
C VAL A 77 -4.89 -12.12 -1.54
N LYS A 78 -5.87 -11.21 -1.52
CA LYS A 78 -6.56 -10.74 -2.74
C LYS A 78 -6.31 -9.25 -3.00
N LEU A 79 -5.91 -8.94 -4.23
CA LEU A 79 -5.91 -7.62 -4.82
C LEU A 79 -7.15 -7.47 -5.70
N ASN A 80 -7.90 -6.39 -5.48
CA ASN A 80 -9.13 -6.12 -6.21
C ASN A 80 -8.86 -5.04 -7.27
N GLU A 81 -9.71 -4.98 -8.30
CA GLU A 81 -9.71 -4.01 -9.40
C GLU A 81 -9.40 -2.57 -8.96
N SER A 82 -10.14 -2.04 -7.98
CA SER A 82 -9.90 -0.69 -7.43
C SER A 82 -8.46 -0.42 -6.97
N ILE A 83 -7.75 -1.43 -6.45
CA ILE A 83 -6.34 -1.32 -6.03
C ILE A 83 -5.44 -1.32 -7.27
N ILE A 84 -5.75 -2.15 -8.27
CA ILE A 84 -4.98 -2.25 -9.51
C ILE A 84 -5.09 -0.95 -10.31
N PHE A 85 -6.30 -0.38 -10.46
CA PHE A 85 -6.48 0.90 -11.15
C PHE A 85 -5.80 2.05 -10.42
N ALA A 86 -5.87 2.07 -9.09
CA ALA A 86 -5.12 3.03 -8.27
C ALA A 86 -3.61 2.91 -8.50
N ALA A 87 -3.07 1.69 -8.55
CA ALA A 87 -1.65 1.43 -8.79
C ALA A 87 -1.19 1.87 -10.17
N ARG A 88 -1.95 1.57 -11.22
CA ARG A 88 -1.66 2.03 -12.59
C ARG A 88 -1.56 3.57 -12.63
N LYS A 89 -2.58 4.26 -12.11
CA LYS A 89 -2.60 5.72 -12.07
C LYS A 89 -1.45 6.30 -11.24
N ALA A 90 -1.12 5.69 -10.11
CA ALA A 90 -0.02 6.15 -9.27
C ALA A 90 1.35 5.98 -9.95
N SER A 91 1.54 4.85 -10.65
CA SER A 91 2.74 4.58 -11.43
C SER A 91 2.98 5.62 -12.51
N ASP A 92 1.94 5.98 -13.28
CA ASP A 92 2.01 7.05 -14.29
C ASP A 92 2.43 8.40 -13.70
N LEU A 93 2.01 8.66 -12.45
CA LEU A 93 2.31 9.89 -11.73
C LEU A 93 3.69 9.85 -11.03
N GLY A 94 4.38 8.70 -11.01
CA GLY A 94 5.68 8.54 -10.34
C GLY A 94 5.58 8.39 -8.82
N LEU A 95 4.48 7.81 -8.34
CA LEU A 95 4.29 7.42 -6.95
C LEU A 95 4.18 5.89 -6.89
N PRO A 96 5.22 5.17 -6.44
CA PRO A 96 5.17 3.72 -6.36
C PRO A 96 4.17 3.24 -5.31
N LEU A 97 3.36 2.24 -5.69
CA LEU A 97 2.46 1.55 -4.77
C LEU A 97 2.88 0.09 -4.59
N ILE A 98 2.80 -0.36 -3.36
CA ILE A 98 2.90 -1.78 -2.99
C ILE A 98 1.61 -2.23 -2.31
N ALA A 99 1.36 -3.52 -2.30
CA ALA A 99 0.42 -4.12 -1.35
C ALA A 99 1.19 -4.98 -0.37
N GLY A 100 0.66 -5.12 0.84
CA GLY A 100 1.25 -6.00 1.84
C GLY A 100 0.19 -6.77 2.59
N SER A 101 0.55 -7.95 3.09
CA SER A 101 -0.27 -8.71 4.03
C SER A 101 0.61 -9.40 5.06
N ILE A 102 -0.01 -9.84 6.14
CA ILE A 102 0.64 -10.62 7.20
C ILE A 102 0.18 -12.08 7.08
N LEU A 103 1.13 -13.00 7.10
CA LEU A 103 0.88 -14.43 7.09
C LEU A 103 0.50 -14.94 8.49
N ALA A 104 -0.66 -14.50 8.98
CA ALA A 104 -1.23 -14.86 10.27
C ALA A 104 -2.59 -15.56 10.12
N LYS A 105 -2.87 -16.56 10.97
CA LYS A 105 -4.16 -17.27 11.00
C LYS A 105 -5.04 -16.92 12.21
N SER A 106 -4.51 -16.13 13.16
CA SER A 106 -5.20 -15.75 14.38
C SER A 106 -4.80 -14.34 14.84
N PHE A 107 -5.51 -13.77 15.81
CA PHE A 107 -5.13 -12.48 16.41
C PHE A 107 -3.78 -12.55 17.14
N PHE A 108 -3.44 -13.69 17.73
CA PHE A 108 -2.16 -13.86 18.40
C PHE A 108 -1.02 -14.09 17.40
N ASP A 109 -1.31 -14.77 16.29
CA ASP A 109 -0.36 -14.90 15.18
C ASP A 109 0.00 -13.53 14.62
N LEU A 110 -0.96 -12.60 14.50
CA LEU A 110 -0.69 -11.23 14.07
C LEU A 110 0.31 -10.51 14.96
N ALA A 111 0.29 -10.78 16.28
CA ALA A 111 1.21 -10.17 17.22
C ALA A 111 2.60 -10.83 17.22
N ALA A 112 2.66 -12.12 16.89
CA ALA A 112 3.88 -12.94 17.00
C ALA A 112 4.62 -13.12 15.67
N THR A 113 3.95 -12.96 14.53
CA THR A 113 4.54 -13.25 13.22
C THR A 113 5.37 -12.08 12.71
N GLU A 114 6.56 -12.39 12.22
CA GLU A 114 7.42 -11.45 11.49
C GLU A 114 7.29 -11.64 9.96
N LYS A 115 6.31 -12.46 9.52
CA LYS A 115 6.17 -12.85 8.11
C LYS A 115 5.17 -11.98 7.38
N SER A 116 5.70 -10.89 6.84
CA SER A 116 5.02 -10.04 5.87
C SER A 116 5.29 -10.53 4.44
N VAL A 117 4.28 -10.37 3.58
CA VAL A 117 4.42 -10.55 2.14
C VAL A 117 4.07 -9.26 1.45
N TYR A 118 4.85 -8.89 0.44
CA TYR A 118 4.69 -7.66 -0.31
C TYR A 118 4.54 -7.95 -1.79
N PHE A 119 3.80 -7.08 -2.47
CA PHE A 119 3.51 -7.15 -3.90
C PHE A 119 3.89 -5.83 -4.56
N ASN A 120 4.65 -5.90 -5.64
CA ASN A 120 4.91 -4.73 -6.47
C ASN A 120 3.68 -4.42 -7.33
N LEU A 121 2.93 -3.38 -6.98
CA LEU A 121 1.74 -3.03 -7.76
C LEU A 121 2.08 -2.31 -9.07
N ASN A 122 3.29 -1.76 -9.20
CA ASN A 122 3.75 -1.13 -10.44
C ASN A 122 4.08 -2.16 -11.54
N ALA A 123 4.34 -3.41 -11.17
CA ALA A 123 4.72 -4.48 -12.09
C ALA A 123 3.56 -5.44 -12.44
N LEU A 124 2.32 -5.06 -12.10
CA LEU A 124 1.15 -5.86 -12.43
C LEU A 124 0.88 -5.83 -13.96
N PRO A 125 0.55 -6.97 -14.58
CA PRO A 125 0.12 -7.00 -15.98
C PRO A 125 -1.06 -6.05 -16.26
N LEU A 126 -1.13 -5.55 -17.50
CA LEU A 126 -2.17 -4.60 -17.93
C LEU A 126 -3.54 -5.25 -18.12
N ASP A 127 -3.58 -6.57 -18.27
CA ASP A 127 -4.77 -7.38 -18.56
C ASP A 127 -5.39 -8.02 -17.32
N ILE A 128 -4.86 -7.73 -16.12
CA ILE A 128 -5.43 -8.24 -14.86
C ILE A 128 -6.26 -7.17 -14.14
N ASP A 129 -7.46 -7.56 -13.70
CA ASP A 129 -8.34 -6.71 -12.89
C ASP A 129 -8.58 -7.28 -11.48
N GLU A 130 -8.12 -8.50 -11.23
CA GLU A 130 -7.99 -9.04 -9.89
C GLU A 130 -6.83 -10.02 -9.80
N LEU A 131 -6.34 -10.20 -8.59
CA LEU A 131 -5.30 -11.18 -8.31
C LEU A 131 -5.52 -11.81 -6.94
N GLU A 132 -5.34 -13.12 -6.87
CA GLU A 132 -5.37 -13.89 -5.65
C GLU A 132 -4.11 -14.74 -5.57
N ALA A 133 -3.44 -14.68 -4.42
CA ALA A 133 -2.23 -15.45 -4.15
C ALA A 133 -2.41 -16.27 -2.88
N GLU A 134 -1.99 -17.53 -2.93
CA GLU A 134 -2.05 -18.46 -1.80
C GLU A 134 -0.67 -18.70 -1.21
N PHE A 135 -0.60 -18.63 0.12
CA PHE A 135 0.61 -18.80 0.90
C PHE A 135 0.42 -19.90 1.93
N ASP A 136 1.47 -20.67 2.21
CA ASP A 136 1.56 -21.35 3.50
C ASP A 136 2.03 -20.38 4.62
N CYS A 137 2.01 -20.83 5.87
CA CYS A 137 2.52 -20.04 7.00
C CYS A 137 4.03 -19.77 6.94
N LYS A 138 4.76 -20.41 6.00
CA LYS A 138 6.18 -20.20 5.81
C LYS A 138 6.48 -19.13 4.76
N GLY A 139 5.49 -18.72 3.97
CA GLY A 139 5.63 -17.78 2.86
C GLY A 139 5.85 -18.45 1.50
N LYS A 140 5.72 -19.78 1.41
CA LYS A 140 5.76 -20.48 0.12
C LYS A 140 4.48 -20.19 -0.64
N VAL A 141 4.65 -19.72 -1.87
CA VAL A 141 3.58 -19.34 -2.78
C VAL A 141 3.22 -20.51 -3.68
N ASP A 142 1.93 -20.69 -3.93
CA ASP A 142 1.40 -21.74 -4.83
C ASP A 142 0.96 -21.19 -6.20
N THR A 143 1.19 -19.90 -6.46
CA THR A 143 0.74 -19.18 -7.65
C THR A 143 1.92 -18.55 -8.40
N ASP A 144 2.05 -18.86 -9.69
CA ASP A 144 3.15 -18.41 -10.56
C ASP A 144 3.09 -16.92 -10.97
N ILE A 145 1.99 -16.21 -10.68
CA ILE A 145 1.64 -14.95 -11.36
C ILE A 145 1.59 -13.76 -10.39
N CYS A 146 2.56 -13.59 -9.51
CA CYS A 146 2.56 -12.39 -8.66
C CYS A 146 3.96 -11.82 -8.45
N PRO A 147 4.18 -10.50 -8.68
CA PRO A 147 5.46 -9.86 -8.42
C PRO A 147 5.63 -9.67 -6.92
N ILE A 148 5.82 -10.78 -6.22
CA ILE A 148 6.15 -10.82 -4.80
C ILE A 148 7.55 -10.27 -4.67
N ILE A 149 7.70 -9.32 -3.75
CA ILE A 149 8.91 -8.57 -3.56
C ILE A 149 9.41 -8.69 -2.13
N ASP A 150 10.72 -8.57 -1.97
CA ASP A 150 11.37 -8.48 -0.67
C ASP A 150 11.73 -7.03 -0.30
N HIS A 151 12.43 -6.85 0.82
CA HIS A 151 12.86 -5.54 1.30
C HIS A 151 13.85 -4.84 0.34
N LYS A 152 14.69 -5.57 -0.39
CA LYS A 152 15.63 -4.98 -1.37
C LYS A 152 14.89 -4.46 -2.59
N ASP A 153 13.90 -5.22 -3.04
CA ASP A 153 13.04 -4.83 -4.14
C ASP A 153 12.25 -3.55 -3.82
N ILE A 154 11.79 -3.37 -2.57
CA ILE A 154 11.14 -2.13 -2.13
C ILE A 154 12.07 -0.91 -2.35
N PHE A 155 13.34 -1.02 -1.97
CA PHE A 155 14.30 0.07 -2.22
C PHE A 155 14.53 0.28 -3.71
N HIS A 156 14.65 -0.79 -4.50
CA HIS A 156 14.81 -0.69 -5.95
C HIS A 156 13.62 0.01 -6.62
N ILE A 157 12.39 -0.31 -6.22
CA ILE A 157 11.16 0.34 -6.70
C ILE A 157 11.18 1.83 -6.36
N ILE A 158 11.56 2.19 -5.13
CA ILE A 158 11.68 3.60 -4.72
C ILE A 158 12.71 4.33 -5.58
N ASP A 159 13.90 3.73 -5.75
CA ASP A 159 15.01 4.37 -6.45
C ASP A 159 14.70 4.56 -7.95
N THR A 160 13.90 3.68 -8.55
CA THR A 160 13.55 3.72 -9.97
C THR A 160 12.27 4.50 -10.30
N SER A 161 11.32 4.57 -9.36
CA SER A 161 9.96 5.03 -9.66
C SER A 161 9.51 6.24 -8.83
N ALA A 162 10.08 6.49 -7.65
CA ALA A 162 9.59 7.55 -6.75
C ALA A 162 10.12 8.93 -7.17
N LYS A 163 9.21 9.80 -7.61
CA LYS A 163 9.50 11.21 -7.84
C LYS A 163 9.61 11.96 -6.51
N GLN A 164 10.44 13.01 -6.52
CA GLN A 164 10.46 14.01 -5.47
C GLN A 164 9.24 14.92 -5.64
N LEU A 165 8.51 15.15 -4.54
CA LEU A 165 7.24 15.86 -4.49
C LEU A 165 7.28 16.89 -3.37
N ASP A 166 6.55 17.99 -3.55
CA ASP A 166 6.11 18.85 -2.47
C ASP A 166 4.71 18.41 -1.98
N VAL A 167 4.18 19.11 -0.96
CA VAL A 167 2.86 18.80 -0.40
C VAL A 167 1.75 18.96 -1.43
N GLU A 168 1.79 20.00 -2.26
CA GLU A 168 0.74 20.25 -3.25
C GLU A 168 0.71 19.16 -4.32
N GLY A 169 1.87 18.84 -4.91
CA GLY A 169 2.04 17.77 -5.88
C GLY A 169 1.60 16.43 -5.31
N PHE A 170 2.01 16.11 -4.08
CA PHE A 170 1.57 14.88 -3.41
C PHE A 170 0.04 14.84 -3.21
N MET A 171 -0.58 15.92 -2.73
CA MET A 171 -2.04 15.96 -2.55
C MET A 171 -2.80 15.83 -3.86
N ASN A 172 -2.28 16.39 -4.96
CA ASN A 172 -2.87 16.23 -6.28
C ASN A 172 -2.80 14.78 -6.76
N ILE A 173 -1.66 14.10 -6.56
CA ILE A 173 -1.54 12.68 -6.86
C ILE A 173 -2.52 11.84 -6.02
N VAL A 174 -2.67 12.12 -4.72
CA VAL A 174 -3.64 11.41 -3.86
C VAL A 174 -5.08 11.54 -4.39
N LYS A 175 -5.48 12.73 -4.87
CA LYS A 175 -6.80 12.95 -5.48
C LYS A 175 -6.98 12.11 -6.74
N GLU A 176 -5.99 12.10 -7.62
CA GLU A 176 -5.98 11.35 -8.89
C GLU A 176 -6.07 9.83 -8.66
N ILE A 177 -5.25 9.31 -7.74
CA ILE A 177 -5.28 7.89 -7.34
C ILE A 177 -6.68 7.54 -6.81
N LYS A 178 -7.27 8.41 -5.98
CA LYS A 178 -8.59 8.13 -5.42
C LYS A 178 -9.69 8.13 -6.48
N ALA A 179 -9.65 9.07 -7.42
CA ALA A 179 -10.58 9.09 -8.55
C ALA A 179 -10.49 7.78 -9.35
N ALA A 180 -9.27 7.40 -9.75
CA ALA A 180 -9.02 6.17 -10.50
C ALA A 180 -9.48 4.90 -9.77
N SER A 181 -9.27 4.82 -8.44
CA SER A 181 -9.72 3.67 -7.63
C SER A 181 -11.24 3.44 -7.64
N ASN A 182 -12.02 4.46 -8.01
CA ASN A 182 -13.48 4.40 -8.11
C ASN A 182 -13.96 4.40 -9.57
N GLY A 183 -13.06 4.22 -10.55
CA GLY A 183 -13.39 4.27 -11.97
C GLY A 183 -13.78 5.68 -12.46
N LEU A 184 -13.33 6.73 -11.78
CA LEU A 184 -13.61 8.12 -12.13
C LEU A 184 -12.37 8.81 -12.70
N ASN A 185 -12.60 9.76 -13.61
CA ASN A 185 -11.57 10.63 -14.17
C ASN A 185 -11.48 11.99 -13.46
N TYR A 186 -12.19 12.17 -12.33
CA TYR A 186 -12.20 13.40 -11.56
C TYR A 186 -12.38 13.13 -10.06
N TYR A 187 -11.88 14.06 -9.24
CA TYR A 187 -12.02 13.98 -7.78
C TYR A 187 -13.42 14.39 -7.30
N ASN A 188 -14.01 13.58 -6.43
CA ASN A 188 -15.25 13.91 -5.72
C ASN A 188 -15.06 13.71 -4.20
N PRO A 189 -15.27 14.74 -3.36
CA PRO A 189 -15.12 14.62 -1.90
C PRO A 189 -15.98 13.53 -1.26
N MET A 190 -17.20 13.29 -1.78
CA MET A 190 -18.10 12.24 -1.29
C MET A 190 -17.56 10.84 -1.61
N VAL A 191 -16.84 10.71 -2.73
CA VAL A 191 -16.17 9.47 -3.16
C VAL A 191 -14.93 9.18 -2.29
N TYR A 192 -14.45 10.15 -1.52
CA TYR A 192 -13.42 9.93 -0.50
C TYR A 192 -13.94 9.14 0.70
N MET A 193 -15.25 8.95 0.90
CA MET A 193 -15.79 8.26 2.08
C MET A 193 -15.81 6.72 1.97
N GLY A 194 -15.57 6.13 0.80
CA GLY A 194 -15.61 4.68 0.58
C GLY A 194 -14.38 4.13 -0.16
N GLY A 195 -14.28 2.79 -0.24
CA GLY A 195 -13.25 2.08 -1.00
C GLY A 195 -11.88 1.95 -0.30
N TYR A 196 -10.99 1.15 -0.88
CA TYR A 196 -9.63 0.98 -0.34
C TYR A 196 -8.83 2.28 -0.45
N LYS A 197 -7.96 2.50 0.54
CA LYS A 197 -7.05 3.63 0.59
C LYS A 197 -5.69 3.15 1.06
N PRO A 198 -4.60 3.56 0.43
CA PRO A 198 -3.28 3.21 0.90
C PRO A 198 -2.90 4.12 2.07
N VAL A 199 -2.00 3.63 2.92
CA VAL A 199 -1.18 4.48 3.79
C VAL A 199 0.01 4.94 2.96
N TYR A 200 0.41 6.20 3.08
CA TYR A 200 1.57 6.74 2.39
C TYR A 200 2.70 6.93 3.37
N VAL A 201 3.90 6.48 3.01
CA VAL A 201 5.12 6.71 3.79
C VAL A 201 5.96 7.74 3.05
N LEU A 202 6.10 8.92 3.66
CA LEU A 202 6.90 10.03 3.18
C LEU A 202 8.29 9.91 3.76
N PHE A 203 9.30 10.16 2.94
CA PHE A 203 10.70 10.08 3.37
C PHE A 203 11.61 11.05 2.63
N SER A 204 12.64 11.50 3.32
CA SER A 204 13.67 12.41 2.79
C SER A 204 15.03 12.14 3.43
N GLU A 205 16.09 12.55 2.71
CA GLU A 205 17.45 12.58 3.24
C GLU A 205 17.74 13.90 4.00
N GLU A 206 17.01 14.97 3.66
CA GLU A 206 17.16 16.33 4.23
C GLU A 206 16.06 16.67 5.25
N ILE A 207 16.28 17.72 6.06
CA ILE A 207 15.33 18.27 7.05
C ILE A 207 14.37 19.23 6.37
#